data_AF-A0A8X8ZRQ2-F1
#
_entry.id   AF-A0A8X8ZRQ2-F1
#
_cell.length_a   1.000
_cell.length_b   1.000
_cell.length_c   1.000
_cell.angle_alpha   90.00
_cell.angle_beta   90.00
_cell.angle_gamma   90.00
#
_symmetry.space_group_name_H-M   'P 1'
#
loop_
_entity.id
_entity.type
_entity.pdbx_description
1 polymer ?
#
loop_
_entity_poly.entity_id
_entity_poly.type
_entity_poly.pdbx_seq_one_letter_code
_entity_poly.pdbx_strand_id
1 'polypeptide(L)'
;MMKLSSAISAASVLLFLAFFTLGSAKKSADVTELQIGVKYKPKVCEVQAHKGDSVKVHYRGKLTDGTVFDSSFERGDPIEFELGSGQVIKGWDQGLLGMCLGEKRKLKIPSKLGYGEQGSPPTIPGGATLIFDTELMGVNGKTLSGGDSNTKVDADANADEL
;
A
#
# COMPACT_ATOMS: atom_id res chain seq x y z
N MET A 1 74.13 24.88 -21.12
CA MET A 1 72.74 25.31 -20.82
C MET A 1 71.89 24.06 -20.66
N MET A 2 71.24 23.91 -19.49
CA MET A 2 69.99 23.17 -19.14
C MET A 2 69.60 21.88 -19.91
N LYS A 3 69.08 20.79 -19.32
CA LYS A 3 68.66 20.44 -17.95
C LYS A 3 68.24 18.96 -17.93
N LEU A 4 68.48 18.33 -16.77
CA LEU A 4 67.67 17.36 -16.03
C LEU A 4 67.10 16.08 -16.70
N SER A 5 67.69 14.98 -16.22
CA SER A 5 67.12 13.67 -15.90
C SER A 5 65.70 13.70 -15.29
N SER A 6 64.92 12.64 -15.50
CA SER A 6 64.01 12.16 -14.45
C SER A 6 63.68 10.67 -14.61
N ALA A 7 64.20 9.87 -13.70
CA ALA A 7 63.82 8.49 -13.46
C ALA A 7 62.41 8.42 -12.85
N ILE A 8 61.63 7.46 -13.32
CA ILE A 8 60.28 7.16 -12.82
C ILE A 8 60.44 6.45 -11.47
N SER A 9 60.11 7.14 -10.38
CA SER A 9 60.10 6.57 -9.03
C SER A 9 58.78 5.84 -8.78
N ALA A 10 58.88 4.60 -8.32
CA ALA A 10 57.79 3.64 -8.11
C ALA A 10 56.86 3.97 -6.91
N ALA A 11 56.45 5.24 -6.77
CA ALA A 11 55.59 5.71 -5.68
C ALA A 11 54.13 5.99 -6.13
N SER A 12 53.77 5.78 -7.40
CA SER A 12 52.47 6.20 -7.94
C SER A 12 51.39 5.11 -8.02
N VAL A 13 51.66 3.87 -7.56
CA VAL A 13 50.70 2.76 -7.69
C VAL A 13 49.78 2.60 -6.47
N LEU A 14 50.05 3.29 -5.35
CA LEU A 14 49.25 3.17 -4.11
C LEU A 14 48.17 4.27 -3.93
N LEU A 15 47.89 5.08 -4.95
CA LEU A 15 46.87 6.14 -4.87
C LEU A 15 45.70 5.96 -5.85
N PHE A 16 45.44 4.73 -6.31
CA PHE A 16 44.33 4.39 -7.21
C PHE A 16 43.40 3.30 -6.65
N LEU A 17 43.35 3.14 -5.32
CA LEU A 17 42.42 2.21 -4.63
C LEU A 17 41.53 2.93 -3.59
N ALA A 18 41.25 4.22 -3.79
CA ALA A 18 40.36 4.98 -2.90
C ALA A 18 39.33 5.84 -3.64
N PHE A 19 39.11 5.60 -4.94
CA PHE A 19 38.04 6.27 -5.68
C PHE A 19 37.13 5.23 -6.31
N PHE A 20 35.83 5.36 -6.01
CA PHE A 20 34.73 4.51 -6.45
C PHE A 20 34.82 3.08 -5.87
N THR A 21 34.15 2.77 -4.77
CA THR A 21 32.70 2.81 -4.72
C THR A 21 32.21 3.32 -3.35
N LEU A 22 32.07 4.64 -3.18
CA LEU A 22 31.00 5.12 -2.30
C LEU A 22 29.71 4.90 -3.08
N GLY A 23 29.25 3.65 -3.11
CA GLY A 23 27.92 3.33 -3.55
C GLY A 23 26.98 4.07 -2.62
N SER A 24 26.47 5.23 -3.05
CA SER A 24 25.29 5.81 -2.43
C SER A 24 24.22 4.74 -2.54
N ALA A 25 23.99 4.02 -1.44
CA ALA A 25 22.79 3.23 -1.27
C ALA A 25 21.64 4.22 -1.44
N LYS A 26 21.08 4.27 -2.65
CA LYS A 26 19.94 5.10 -2.98
C LYS A 26 18.85 4.59 -2.03
N LYS A 27 18.62 5.30 -0.91
CA LYS A 27 17.53 5.05 0.03
C LYS A 27 16.24 5.37 -0.71
N SER A 28 15.90 4.48 -1.62
CA SER A 28 14.77 4.59 -2.52
C SER A 28 13.57 4.12 -1.75
N ALA A 29 12.89 5.03 -1.06
CA ALA A 29 11.53 4.70 -0.68
C ALA A 29 10.59 5.86 -0.40
N ASP A 30 11.08 7.08 -0.13
CA ASP A 30 10.16 8.17 0.17
C ASP A 30 9.43 8.64 -1.08
N VAL A 31 8.11 8.53 -1.03
CA VAL A 31 7.20 9.12 -2.02
C VAL A 31 6.66 10.41 -1.45
N THR A 32 6.36 11.38 -2.31
CA THR A 32 5.76 12.64 -1.89
C THR A 32 4.24 12.61 -1.98
N GLU A 33 3.68 11.76 -2.83
CA GLU A 33 2.25 11.62 -3.08
C GLU A 33 1.81 10.17 -2.92
N LEU A 34 0.51 9.98 -2.69
CA LEU A 34 -0.11 8.66 -2.66
C LEU A 34 0.07 7.97 -4.01
N GLN A 35 0.63 6.76 -4.01
CA GLN A 35 0.70 5.91 -5.19
C GLN A 35 -0.25 4.73 -5.02
N ILE A 36 -1.10 4.50 -6.02
CA ILE A 36 -2.11 3.44 -6.03
C ILE A 36 -1.78 2.48 -7.18
N GLY A 37 -1.43 1.25 -6.85
CA GLY A 37 -1.23 0.18 -7.83
C GLY A 37 -2.31 -0.88 -7.73
N VAL A 38 -3.12 -1.07 -8.77
CA VAL A 38 -4.10 -2.17 -8.83
C VAL A 38 -3.36 -3.49 -9.06
N LYS A 39 -3.53 -4.46 -8.16
CA LYS A 39 -2.90 -5.79 -8.23
C LYS A 39 -3.81 -6.83 -8.85
N TYR A 40 -5.09 -6.71 -8.59
CA TYR A 40 -6.13 -7.53 -9.19
C TYR A 40 -7.42 -6.72 -9.21
N LYS A 41 -8.19 -6.83 -10.29
CA LYS A 41 -9.52 -6.24 -10.42
C LYS A 41 -10.46 -7.28 -11.00
N PRO A 42 -11.62 -7.56 -10.36
CA PRO A 42 -12.65 -8.40 -10.93
C PRO A 42 -13.07 -7.92 -12.33
N LYS A 43 -13.40 -8.86 -13.22
CA LYS A 43 -13.89 -8.53 -14.57
C LYS A 43 -15.20 -7.74 -14.53
N VAL A 44 -16.06 -8.09 -13.57
CA VAL A 44 -17.34 -7.45 -13.33
C VAL A 44 -17.26 -6.71 -12.00
N CYS A 45 -17.66 -5.44 -12.00
CA CYS A 45 -17.59 -4.55 -10.84
C CYS A 45 -18.99 -4.05 -10.49
N GLU A 46 -19.85 -4.96 -10.04
CA GLU A 46 -21.23 -4.63 -9.66
C GLU A 46 -21.32 -3.86 -8.33
N VAL A 47 -20.38 -4.14 -7.42
CA VAL A 47 -20.29 -3.48 -6.12
C VAL A 47 -18.98 -2.72 -6.06
N GLN A 48 -19.06 -1.41 -5.87
CA GLN A 48 -17.93 -0.49 -5.82
C GLN A 48 -18.00 0.34 -4.54
N ALA A 49 -16.85 0.55 -3.90
CA ALA A 49 -16.74 1.36 -2.70
C ALA A 49 -16.73 2.86 -3.03
N HIS A 50 -17.62 3.60 -2.37
CA HIS A 50 -17.76 5.05 -2.45
C HIS A 50 -17.57 5.68 -1.08
N LYS A 51 -17.41 7.00 -1.06
CA LYS A 51 -17.35 7.76 0.17
C LYS A 51 -18.66 7.60 0.96
N GLY A 52 -18.54 7.31 2.26
CA GLY A 52 -19.67 7.09 3.17
C GLY A 52 -20.11 5.62 3.26
N ASP A 53 -19.58 4.72 2.42
CA ASP A 53 -19.85 3.29 2.54
C ASP A 53 -19.14 2.70 3.77
N SER A 54 -19.79 1.77 4.46
CA SER A 54 -19.09 0.86 5.38
C SER A 54 -18.33 -0.17 4.55
N VAL A 55 -17.01 -0.19 4.66
CA VAL A 55 -16.16 -1.11 3.89
C VAL A 55 -15.44 -2.08 4.82
N LYS A 56 -15.27 -3.33 4.35
CA LYS A 56 -14.42 -4.34 5.00
C LYS A 56 -13.17 -4.56 4.18
N VAL A 57 -12.00 -4.45 4.78
CA VAL A 57 -10.72 -4.52 4.06
C VAL A 57 -9.76 -5.48 4.76
N HIS A 58 -9.25 -6.45 4.00
CA HIS A 58 -8.07 -7.18 4.41
C HIS A 58 -6.82 -6.42 3.99
N TYR A 59 -5.78 -6.43 4.82
CA TYR A 59 -4.55 -5.72 4.55
C TYR A 59 -3.32 -6.33 5.21
N ARG A 60 -2.16 -5.97 4.65
CA ARG A 60 -0.85 -6.12 5.27
C ARG A 60 -0.06 -4.82 5.14
N GLY A 61 0.25 -4.19 6.27
CA GLY A 61 1.04 -2.96 6.36
C GLY A 61 2.52 -3.25 6.62
N LYS A 62 3.39 -2.62 5.82
CA LYS A 62 4.85 -2.77 5.91
C LYS A 62 5.57 -1.43 5.81
N LEU A 63 6.69 -1.32 6.49
CA LEU A 63 7.68 -0.28 6.24
C LEU A 63 8.44 -0.57 4.94
N THR A 64 9.18 0.42 4.46
CA THR A 64 9.90 0.35 3.19
C THR A 64 11.09 -0.61 3.19
N ASP A 65 11.58 -0.96 4.38
CA ASP A 65 12.57 -2.02 4.59
C ASP A 65 11.97 -3.43 4.58
N GLY A 66 10.63 -3.55 4.48
CA GLY A 66 9.90 -4.82 4.46
C GLY A 66 9.35 -5.25 5.81
N THR A 67 9.68 -4.56 6.91
CA THR A 67 9.17 -4.85 8.26
C THR A 67 7.66 -4.74 8.27
N VAL A 68 6.96 -5.85 8.57
CA VAL A 68 5.50 -5.85 8.77
C VAL A 68 5.21 -5.24 10.13
N PHE A 69 4.38 -4.20 10.16
CA PHE A 69 3.95 -3.58 11.42
C PHE A 69 2.52 -3.96 11.81
N ASP A 70 1.69 -4.35 10.84
CA ASP A 70 0.30 -4.78 11.09
C ASP A 70 -0.23 -5.63 9.92
N SER A 71 -1.14 -6.56 10.21
CA SER A 71 -1.71 -7.49 9.24
C SER A 71 -3.06 -8.03 9.74
N SER A 72 -4.13 -7.79 8.99
CA SER A 72 -5.44 -8.39 9.29
C SER A 72 -5.47 -9.90 9.00
N PHE A 73 -4.64 -10.36 8.05
CA PHE A 73 -4.58 -11.78 7.67
C PHE A 73 -4.14 -12.67 8.83
N GLU A 74 -3.29 -12.14 9.72
CA GLU A 74 -2.80 -12.88 10.90
C GLU A 74 -3.87 -12.97 12.00
N ARG A 75 -4.81 -12.02 12.02
CA ARG A 75 -5.98 -12.04 12.91
C ARG A 75 -7.16 -12.82 12.34
N GLY A 76 -7.19 -13.04 11.03
CA GLY A 76 -8.27 -13.73 10.33
C GLY A 76 -9.54 -12.89 10.09
N ASP A 77 -9.55 -11.62 10.50
CA ASP A 77 -10.73 -10.73 10.38
C ASP A 77 -10.37 -9.42 9.67
N PRO A 78 -11.07 -9.03 8.59
CA PRO A 78 -10.93 -7.71 7.96
C PRO A 78 -11.25 -6.57 8.93
N ILE A 79 -10.65 -5.40 8.70
CA ILE A 79 -11.08 -4.18 9.41
C ILE A 79 -12.32 -3.60 8.73
N GLU A 80 -13.29 -3.14 9.53
CA GLU A 80 -14.48 -2.43 9.07
C GLU A 80 -14.43 -0.95 9.49
N PHE A 81 -14.73 -0.04 8.55
CA PHE A 81 -14.76 1.40 8.79
C PHE A 81 -15.58 2.12 7.71
N GLU A 82 -15.98 3.37 7.97
CA GLU A 82 -16.66 4.22 7.00
C GLU A 82 -15.65 4.92 6.08
N LEU A 83 -15.72 4.65 4.78
CA LEU A 83 -14.73 5.15 3.81
C LEU A 83 -14.82 6.66 3.58
N GLY A 84 -13.70 7.37 3.72
CA GLY A 84 -13.63 8.81 3.44
C GLY A 84 -14.17 9.69 4.56
N SER A 85 -14.38 9.12 5.75
CA SER A 85 -14.88 9.79 6.95
C SER A 85 -13.77 10.33 7.87
N GLY A 86 -12.50 9.96 7.62
CA GLY A 86 -11.37 10.27 8.51
C GLY A 86 -11.19 9.31 9.68
N GLN A 87 -11.90 8.17 9.69
CA GLN A 87 -11.71 7.11 10.70
C GLN A 87 -10.37 6.37 10.59
N VAL A 88 -9.77 6.39 9.40
CA VAL A 88 -8.45 5.79 9.09
C VAL A 88 -7.50 6.84 8.54
N ILE A 89 -6.24 6.47 8.31
CA ILE A 89 -5.25 7.39 7.71
C ILE A 89 -5.72 7.89 6.35
N LYS A 90 -5.40 9.15 6.02
CA LYS A 90 -5.85 9.82 4.78
C LYS A 90 -5.52 9.05 3.50
N GLY A 91 -4.39 8.34 3.49
CA GLY A 91 -3.99 7.52 2.34
C GLY A 91 -4.91 6.33 2.08
N TRP A 92 -5.59 5.80 3.10
CA TRP A 92 -6.62 4.78 2.94
C TRP A 92 -7.93 5.39 2.44
N ASP A 93 -8.37 6.48 3.07
CA ASP A 93 -9.57 7.23 2.67
C ASP A 93 -9.53 7.63 1.18
N GLN A 94 -8.35 7.96 0.67
CA GLN A 94 -8.15 8.28 -0.75
C GLN A 94 -7.88 7.04 -1.61
N GLY A 95 -7.04 6.13 -1.12
CA GLY A 95 -6.50 5.01 -1.90
C GLY A 95 -7.49 3.90 -2.19
N LEU A 96 -8.56 3.79 -1.41
CA LEU A 96 -9.55 2.72 -1.51
C LEU A 96 -10.83 3.14 -2.24
N LEU A 97 -10.99 4.43 -2.55
CA LEU A 97 -12.12 4.92 -3.33
C LEU A 97 -12.19 4.23 -4.69
N GLY A 98 -13.41 3.85 -5.07
CA GLY A 98 -13.71 3.22 -6.34
C GLY A 98 -13.17 1.79 -6.49
N MET A 99 -12.75 1.13 -5.40
CA MET A 99 -12.43 -0.29 -5.44
C MET A 99 -13.67 -1.12 -5.73
N CYS A 100 -13.55 -2.09 -6.63
CA CYS A 100 -14.57 -3.12 -6.79
C CYS A 100 -14.48 -4.13 -5.64
N LEU A 101 -15.59 -4.69 -5.21
CA LEU A 101 -15.62 -5.80 -4.26
C LEU A 101 -14.74 -6.95 -4.80
N GLY A 102 -13.69 -7.31 -4.07
CA GLY A 102 -12.68 -8.30 -4.47
C GLY A 102 -11.44 -7.74 -5.16
N GLU A 103 -11.42 -6.43 -5.44
CA GLU A 103 -10.23 -5.76 -5.95
C GLU A 103 -9.10 -5.79 -4.91
N LYS A 104 -7.87 -5.95 -5.40
CA LYS A 104 -6.65 -5.88 -4.59
C LYS A 104 -5.81 -4.71 -5.04
N ARG A 105 -5.31 -3.91 -4.10
CA ARG A 105 -4.43 -2.77 -4.37
C ARG A 105 -3.15 -2.85 -3.56
N LYS A 106 -2.10 -2.23 -4.08
CA LYS A 106 -0.91 -1.84 -3.33
C LYS A 106 -0.93 -0.32 -3.20
N LEU A 107 -0.98 0.17 -1.98
CA LEU A 107 -0.88 1.59 -1.67
C LEU A 107 0.53 1.88 -1.15
N LYS A 108 1.15 2.93 -1.68
CA LYS A 108 2.38 3.50 -1.12
C LYS A 108 2.06 4.91 -0.63
N ILE A 109 2.08 5.08 0.68
CA ILE A 109 1.48 6.22 1.37
C ILE A 109 2.61 7.06 1.97
N PRO A 110 2.77 8.33 1.56
CA PRO A 110 3.74 9.24 2.18
C PRO A 110 3.35 9.52 3.64
N SER A 111 4.33 9.86 4.49
CA SER A 111 4.10 10.13 5.92
C SER A 111 2.96 11.13 6.17
N LYS A 112 2.88 12.21 5.36
CA LYS A 112 1.83 13.25 5.43
C LYS A 112 0.39 12.73 5.25
N LEU A 113 0.22 11.56 4.62
CA LEU A 113 -1.07 10.86 4.45
C LEU A 113 -1.18 9.60 5.33
N GLY A 114 -0.14 9.31 6.12
CA GLY A 114 -0.08 8.25 7.14
C GLY A 114 0.00 8.87 8.54
N TYR A 115 1.08 8.58 9.26
CA TYR A 115 1.27 8.98 10.66
C TYR A 115 2.15 10.25 10.86
N GLY A 116 2.46 10.97 9.78
CA GLY A 116 3.22 12.22 9.82
C GLY A 116 4.63 12.09 10.41
N GLU A 117 5.15 13.21 10.89
CA GLU A 117 6.50 13.31 11.48
C GLU A 117 6.59 12.65 12.87
N GLN A 118 5.45 12.47 13.54
CA GLN A 118 5.35 11.84 14.84
C GLN A 118 5.43 10.31 14.74
N GLY A 119 4.94 9.73 13.64
CA GLY A 119 4.85 8.29 13.48
C GLY A 119 3.82 7.67 14.43
N SER A 120 3.96 6.37 14.69
CA SER A 120 3.22 5.63 15.71
C SER A 120 4.18 4.69 16.44
N PRO A 121 4.94 5.22 17.42
CA PRO A 121 5.91 4.45 18.17
C PRO A 121 5.27 3.26 18.92
N PRO A 122 6.02 2.16 19.16
CA PRO A 122 7.42 1.97 18.78
C PRO A 122 7.63 1.48 17.34
N THR A 123 6.57 1.06 16.64
CA THR A 123 6.69 0.27 15.40
C THR A 123 6.81 1.12 14.14
N ILE A 124 6.15 2.28 14.10
CA ILE A 124 6.16 3.16 12.94
C ILE A 124 6.95 4.43 13.29
N PRO A 125 8.16 4.61 12.73
CA PRO A 125 8.94 5.81 12.99
C PRO A 125 8.29 7.06 12.37
N GLY A 126 8.65 8.23 12.90
CA GLY A 126 8.31 9.51 12.32
C GLY A 126 8.79 9.64 10.88
N GLY A 127 7.99 10.27 10.02
CA GLY A 127 8.34 10.50 8.61
C GLY A 127 8.28 9.24 7.74
N ALA A 128 7.79 8.11 8.28
CA ALA A 128 7.77 6.84 7.54
C ALA A 128 6.80 6.87 6.34
N THR A 129 7.30 6.44 5.19
CA THR A 129 6.46 5.97 4.08
C THR A 129 5.92 4.57 4.39
N LEU A 130 4.62 4.36 4.17
CA LEU A 130 3.95 3.08 4.44
C LEU A 130 3.62 2.35 3.13
N ILE A 131 3.71 1.03 3.15
CA ILE A 131 3.28 0.17 2.04
C ILE A 131 2.15 -0.72 2.55
N PHE A 132 1.00 -0.67 1.89
CA PHE A 132 -0.12 -1.55 2.18
C PHE A 132 -0.45 -2.40 0.96
N ASP A 133 -0.57 -3.70 1.16
CA ASP A 133 -1.31 -4.57 0.26
C ASP A 133 -2.73 -4.72 0.83
N THR A 134 -3.76 -4.37 0.06
CA THR A 134 -5.17 -4.34 0.50
C THR A 134 -6.07 -5.16 -0.41
N GLU A 135 -7.18 -5.65 0.14
CA GLU A 135 -8.23 -6.39 -0.55
C GLU A 135 -9.59 -5.96 -0.01
N LEU A 136 -10.49 -5.48 -0.89
CA LEU A 136 -11.83 -5.05 -0.49
C LEU A 136 -12.73 -6.27 -0.33
N MET A 137 -13.07 -6.59 0.91
CA MET A 137 -13.83 -7.77 1.31
C MET A 137 -15.33 -7.51 1.43
N GLY A 138 -15.75 -6.25 1.59
CA GLY A 138 -17.17 -5.92 1.70
C GLY A 138 -17.49 -4.45 1.55
N VAL A 139 -18.73 -4.15 1.13
CA VAL A 139 -19.31 -2.81 1.00
C VAL A 139 -20.77 -2.86 1.45
N ASN A 140 -21.14 -2.07 2.46
CA ASN A 140 -22.50 -1.95 2.99
C ASN A 140 -23.18 -3.32 3.24
N GLY A 141 -22.47 -4.22 3.92
CA GLY A 141 -22.97 -5.56 4.24
C GLY A 141 -22.89 -6.59 3.12
N LYS A 142 -22.60 -6.20 1.86
CA LYS A 142 -22.27 -7.15 0.79
C LYS A 142 -20.83 -7.61 0.97
N THR A 143 -20.59 -8.91 1.10
CA THR A 143 -19.25 -9.46 1.41
C THR A 143 -18.81 -10.52 0.42
N LEU A 144 -17.49 -10.67 0.28
CA LEU A 144 -16.86 -11.82 -0.34
C LEU A 144 -16.78 -12.97 0.67
N SER A 145 -17.91 -13.61 0.94
CA SER A 145 -17.88 -14.94 1.54
C SER A 145 -17.95 -15.96 0.41
N GLY A 146 -17.10 -16.98 0.44
CA GLY A 146 -17.16 -18.09 -0.50
C GLY A 146 -18.49 -18.83 -0.38
N GLY A 147 -19.42 -18.54 -1.28
CA GLY A 147 -20.74 -19.15 -1.34
C GLY A 147 -21.82 -18.16 -1.72
N ASP A 148 -22.10 -18.09 -3.02
CA ASP A 148 -23.38 -17.58 -3.53
C ASP A 148 -24.53 -18.35 -2.86
N SER A 149 -25.22 -17.71 -1.91
CA SER A 149 -26.53 -18.15 -1.43
C SER A 149 -27.44 -16.98 -1.14
N ASN A 150 -27.40 -15.92 -1.96
CA ASN A 150 -28.52 -14.99 -1.99
C ASN A 150 -28.78 -14.33 -3.35
N THR A 151 -28.88 -15.15 -4.40
CA THR A 151 -29.70 -14.83 -5.57
C THR A 151 -31.06 -15.51 -5.38
N LYS A 152 -31.88 -15.03 -4.44
CA LYS A 152 -33.32 -15.17 -4.55
C LYS A 152 -33.80 -13.89 -5.22
N VAL A 153 -33.72 -13.90 -6.55
CA VAL A 153 -34.47 -12.95 -7.38
C VAL A 153 -35.94 -13.13 -7.03
N ASP A 154 -36.55 -12.00 -6.77
CA ASP A 154 -37.96 -11.83 -6.47
C ASP A 154 -38.79 -12.52 -7.58
N ALA A 155 -39.49 -13.59 -7.21
CA ALA A 155 -40.55 -14.15 -8.02
C ALA A 155 -41.86 -13.56 -7.49
N ASP A 156 -42.19 -12.38 -7.99
CA ASP A 156 -43.55 -11.91 -8.06
C ASP A 156 -44.37 -12.89 -8.91
N ALA A 157 -45.34 -13.56 -8.29
CA ALA A 157 -46.49 -14.14 -8.96
C ALA A 157 -47.69 -14.04 -8.03
N ASN A 158 -48.29 -12.85 -8.00
CA ASN A 158 -49.73 -12.72 -7.76
C ASN A 158 -50.45 -13.25 -9.01
N ALA A 159 -51.25 -14.30 -8.83
CA ALA A 159 -52.45 -14.64 -9.59
C ALA A 159 -53.23 -15.62 -8.68
N ASP A 160 -54.14 -15.11 -7.87
CA ASP A 160 -55.60 -15.06 -8.12
C ASP A 160 -56.26 -16.43 -8.36
N GLU A 161 -57.13 -16.77 -7.41
CA GLU A 161 -58.47 -17.36 -7.57
C GLU A 161 -58.65 -18.69 -8.35
N LEU A 162 -58.74 -19.79 -7.60
CA LEU A 162 -59.91 -20.71 -7.42
C LEU A 162 -59.47 -22.06 -6.82
#